data_AF-A0A8G2DVW4-F1
#
_entry.id   AF-A0A8G2DVW4-F1
#
_cell.length_a   1.000
_cell.length_b   1.000
_cell.length_c   1.000
_cell.angle_alpha   90.00
_cell.angle_beta   90.00
_cell.angle_gamma   90.00
#
_symmetry.space_group_name_H-M   'P 1'
#
loop_
_entity.id
_entity.type
_entity.pdbx_description
1 polymer ?
#
loop_
_entity_poly.entity_id
_entity_poly.type
_entity_poly.pdbx_seq_one_letter_code
_entity_poly.pdbx_strand_id
1 'polypeptide(L)' 'MPTVRARRIIDAPVATVWEAIRDFGTHARWIEHHPVISLEGGDGLTIGVKRRVTYGDGLRTAEQYSTTVAAG' A
#
# COMPACT_ATOMS: atom_id res chain seq x y z
N MET A 1 6.91 20.10 -4.21
CA MET A 1 5.71 19.54 -3.56
C MET A 1 5.94 19.49 -2.05
N PRO A 2 4.95 19.75 -1.20
CA PRO A 2 5.10 19.57 0.24
C PRO A 2 5.35 18.09 0.57
N THR A 3 6.27 17.83 1.50
CA THR A 3 6.54 16.47 1.99
C THR A 3 5.79 16.25 3.30
N VAL A 4 4.98 15.19 3.35
CA VAL A 4 4.32 14.74 4.59
C VAL A 4 5.09 13.53 5.13
N ARG A 5 5.36 13.52 6.44
CA ARG A 5 6.00 12.39 7.15
C ARG A 5 5.18 12.00 8.37
N ALA A 6 4.97 10.69 8.56
CA ALA A 6 4.30 10.11 9.72
C ALA A 6 5.14 8.98 10.31
N ARG A 7 5.00 8.72 11.62
CA ARG A 7 5.68 7.63 12.33
C ARG A 7 4.78 7.03 13.41
N ARG A 8 5.00 5.75 13.74
CA ARG A 8 4.34 5.05 14.84
C ARG A 8 5.28 4.02 15.46
N ILE A 9 5.15 3.77 16.76
CA ILE A 9 5.85 2.70 17.47
C ILE A 9 4.93 1.48 17.49
N ILE A 10 5.47 0.33 17.09
CA ILE A 10 4.78 -0.97 17.12
C ILE A 10 5.67 -1.91 17.94
N ASP A 11 5.12 -2.45 19.02
CA ASP A 11 5.82 -3.38 19.89
C ASP A 11 5.74 -4.81 19.32
N ALA A 12 6.54 -5.04 18.27
CA ALA A 12 6.63 -6.33 17.59
C ALA A 12 8.00 -6.47 16.88
N PRO A 13 8.46 -7.69 16.60
CA PRO A 13 9.66 -7.89 15.78
C PRO A 13 9.52 -7.25 14.39
N VAL A 14 10.60 -6.62 13.91
CA VAL A 14 10.63 -5.95 12.61
C VAL A 14 10.24 -6.89 11.47
N ALA A 15 10.70 -8.14 11.50
CA ALA A 15 10.35 -9.14 10.49
C ALA A 15 8.83 -9.36 10.39
N THR A 16 8.15 -9.48 11.53
CA THR A 16 6.69 -9.65 11.60
C THR A 16 5.95 -8.44 11.04
N VAL A 17 6.41 -7.22 11.38
CA VAL A 17 5.82 -5.99 10.84
C VAL A 17 6.05 -5.91 9.33
N TRP A 18 7.26 -6.24 8.87
CA TRP A 18 7.61 -6.21 7.46
C TRP A 18 6.78 -7.20 6.64
N GLU A 19 6.60 -8.43 7.11
CA GLU A 19 5.75 -9.42 6.45
C GLU A 19 4.31 -8.94 6.26
N ALA A 20 3.78 -8.15 7.21
CA ALA A 20 2.43 -7.60 7.14
C ALA A 20 2.29 -6.43 6.15
N ILE A 21 3.33 -5.61 5.95
CA ILE A 21 3.24 -4.36 5.17
C ILE A 21 3.94 -4.42 3.80
N ARG A 22 4.86 -5.35 3.59
CA ARG A 22 5.69 -5.40 2.37
C ARG A 22 4.92 -5.74 1.10
N ASP A 23 3.81 -6.48 1.24
CA ASP A 23 2.98 -6.85 0.10
C ASP A 23 2.01 -5.71 -0.20
N PHE A 24 2.30 -5.00 -1.30
CA PHE A 24 1.56 -3.85 -1.78
C PHE A 24 0.07 -4.13 -2.03
N GLY A 25 -0.28 -5.37 -2.36
CA GLY A 25 -1.65 -5.80 -2.63
C GLY A 25 -2.49 -6.07 -1.38
N THR A 26 -1.85 -6.31 -0.23
CA THR A 26 -2.53 -6.71 1.01
C THR A 26 -2.99 -5.55 1.88
N HIS A 27 -2.91 -4.33 1.38
CA HIS A 27 -3.18 -3.09 2.13
C HIS A 27 -4.54 -3.08 2.83
N ALA A 28 -5.58 -3.68 2.21
CA ALA A 28 -6.92 -3.78 2.77
C ALA A 28 -7.01 -4.54 4.11
N ARG A 29 -5.98 -5.33 4.47
CA ARG A 29 -5.94 -6.10 5.71
C ARG A 29 -5.76 -5.23 6.96
N TRP A 30 -5.24 -4.02 6.82
CA TRP A 30 -4.84 -3.20 7.97
C TRP A 30 -5.29 -1.74 7.89
N ILE A 31 -5.82 -1.26 6.76
CA ILE A 31 -6.45 0.06 6.69
C ILE A 31 -7.92 0.02 7.09
N GLU A 32 -8.39 1.14 7.62
CA GLU A 32 -9.81 1.36 7.91
C GLU A 32 -10.66 1.24 6.64
N HIS A 33 -11.94 0.92 6.83
CA HIS A 33 -12.95 0.75 5.76
C HIS A 33 -12.74 -0.41 4.79
N HIS A 34 -11.69 -1.23 4.94
CA HIS A 34 -11.47 -2.49 4.23
C HIS A 34 -11.83 -2.43 2.73
N PRO A 35 -11.15 -1.58 1.93
CA PRO A 35 -11.49 -1.41 0.53
C PRO A 35 -11.21 -2.68 -0.29
N VAL A 36 -11.84 -2.75 -1.45
CA VAL A 36 -11.54 -3.79 -2.45
C VAL A 36 -10.29 -3.38 -3.22
N ILE A 37 -9.32 -4.30 -3.30
CA ILE A 37 -8.07 -4.09 -4.04
C ILE A 37 -8.00 -5.07 -5.20
N SER A 38 -7.64 -4.55 -6.37
CA SER A 38 -7.28 -5.36 -7.54
C SER A 38 -5.89 -4.99 -8.03
N LEU A 39 -5.12 -5.99 -8.45
CA LEU A 39 -3.77 -5.83 -8.98
C LEU A 39 -3.74 -6.01 -10.50
N GLU A 40 -2.87 -5.27 -11.17
CA GLU A 40 -2.64 -5.34 -12.60
C GLU A 40 -1.13 -5.37 -12.89
N GLY A 41 -0.71 -6.34 -13.70
CA GLY A 41 0.69 -6.46 -14.14
C GLY A 41 1.62 -7.21 -13.19
N GLY A 42 1.10 -7.91 -12.18
CA GLY A 42 1.90 -8.72 -11.26
C GLY A 42 1.23 -8.96 -9.91
N ASP A 43 2.01 -9.47 -8.96
CA ASP A 43 1.63 -9.56 -7.55
C ASP A 43 2.09 -8.32 -6.76
N GLY A 44 1.71 -8.24 -5.48
CA GLY A 44 2.04 -7.10 -4.62
C GLY A 44 3.52 -6.99 -4.23
N LEU A 45 4.38 -7.88 -4.72
CA LEU A 45 5.83 -7.80 -4.53
C LEU A 45 6.56 -7.39 -5.82
N THR A 46 5.85 -7.35 -6.95
CA THR A 46 6.40 -7.03 -8.27
C THR A 46 6.54 -5.52 -8.44
N ILE A 47 7.77 -5.02 -8.63
CA ILE A 47 7.99 -3.62 -9.00
C ILE A 47 7.27 -3.30 -10.31
N GLY A 48 6.52 -2.20 -10.32
CA GLY A 48 5.73 -1.75 -11.46
C GLY A 48 4.27 -2.20 -11.42
N VAL A 49 3.90 -3.13 -10.54
CA VAL A 49 2.48 -3.53 -10.35
C VAL A 49 1.63 -2.32 -10.00
N LYS A 50 0.41 -2.28 -10.53
CA LYS A 50 -0.59 -1.27 -10.18
C LYS A 50 -1.64 -1.87 -9.27
N ARG A 51 -2.06 -1.13 -8.25
CA ARG A 51 -3.24 -1.45 -7.46
C ARG A 51 -4.34 -0.43 -7.74
N ARG A 52 -5.56 -0.93 -7.94
CA ARG A 52 -6.79 -0.12 -7.87
C ARG A 52 -7.45 -0.37 -6.53
N VAL A 53 -7.67 0.69 -5.77
CA VAL A 53 -8.34 0.65 -4.46
C VAL A 53 -9.74 1.23 -4.65
N THR A 54 -10.76 0.49 -4.26
CA THR A 54 -12.17 0.92 -4.31
C THR A 54 -12.78 0.88 -2.92
N TYR A 55 -13.23 2.04 -2.44
CA TYR A 55 -13.92 2.17 -1.16
C TYR A 55 -15.43 1.99 -1.34
N GLY A 56 -16.14 1.69 -0.24
CA GLY A 56 -17.59 1.42 -0.25
C GLY A 56 -18.46 2.60 -0.68
N ASP A 57 -17.93 3.82 -0.65
CA ASP A 57 -18.54 5.05 -1.15
C ASP A 57 -18.37 5.24 -2.68
N GLY A 58 -17.68 4.32 -3.35
CA GLY A 58 -17.38 4.39 -4.76
C GLY A 58 -16.11 5.18 -5.10
N LEU A 59 -15.40 5.73 -4.11
CA LEU A 59 -14.12 6.39 -4.33
C LEU A 59 -13.09 5.38 -4.86
N ARG A 60 -12.32 5.80 -5.87
CA ARG A 60 -11.32 4.97 -6.54
C ARG A 60 -9.97 5.67 -6.62
N THR A 61 -8.91 4.98 -6.24
CA THR A 61 -7.52 5.41 -6.46
C THR A 61 -6.76 4.37 -7.26
N ALA A 62 -5.79 4.84 -8.04
CA ALA A 62 -4.86 3.99 -8.77
C ALA A 62 -3.44 4.36 -8.34
N GLU A 63 -2.66 3.36 -7.93
CA GLU A 63 -1.33 3.53 -7.37
C GLU A 63 -0.37 2.50 -7.98
N GLN A 64 0.92 2.84 -8.05
CA GLN A 64 1.95 1.96 -8.62
C GLN A 64 3.06 1.70 -7.62
N TYR A 65 3.50 0.44 -7.51
CA TYR A 65 4.64 0.09 -6.68
C TYR A 65 5.95 0.44 -7.40
N SER A 66 6.72 1.38 -6.85
CA SER A 66 7.95 1.89 -7.44
C SER A 66 9.14 1.74 -6.50
N THR A 67 10.34 1.62 -7.07
CA THR A 67 11.61 1.70 -6.33
C THR A 67 12.03 3.15 -6.05
N THR A 68 11.48 4.10 -6.80
CA THR A 68 11.74 5.54 -6.67
C THR A 68 10.55 6.20 -5.98
N VAL A 69 10.78 6.87 -4.85
CA VAL A 69 9.82 7.84 -4.32
C VAL A 69 9.83 9.00 -5.30
N ALA A 70 8.69 9.31 -5.94
CA ALA A 70 8.63 10.45 -6.85
C ALA A 70 9.20 11.68 -6.14
N ALA A 71 10.31 12.23 -6.68
CA ALA A 71 10.95 13.40 -6.11
C ALA A 71 9.93 14.55 -6.14
N GLY A 72 9.68 15.14 -4.97
CA GLY A 72 8.76 16.26 -4.79
C GLY A 72 9.28 17.57 -5.34
#